data_AF-A0A2D5GXF6-F1
#
_entry.id   AF-A0A2D5GXF6-F1
#
_cell.length_a   1.000
_cell.length_b   1.000
_cell.length_c   1.000
_cell.angle_alpha   90.00
_cell.angle_beta   90.00
_cell.angle_gamma   90.00
#
_symmetry.space_group_name_H-M   'P 1'
#
loop_
_entity.id
_entity.type
_entity.pdbx_description
1 polymer ?
#
loop_
_entity_poly.entity_id
_entity_poly.type
_entity_poly.pdbx_seq_one_letter_code
_entity_poly.pdbx_strand_id
1 'polypeptide(L)' 'MNLAELILREPANVDWDRVYNEAPGLFTLAMDIKNNGVKQPIILDKDGKIEDGIHRIFACWLLSWKDDIPTEVKG' A
#
# COMPACT_ATOMS: atom_id res chain seq x y z
N MET A 1 18.97 -11.65 -1.92
CA MET A 1 17.85 -10.69 -2.07
C MET A 1 17.20 -10.87 -3.40
N ASN A 2 16.12 -11.65 -3.40
CA ASN A 2 15.15 -11.78 -4.47
C ASN A 2 14.00 -10.78 -4.26
N LEU A 3 13.04 -10.74 -5.19
CA LEU A 3 11.91 -9.80 -5.14
C LEU A 3 11.04 -9.99 -3.88
N ALA A 4 10.79 -11.23 -3.46
CA ALA A 4 10.00 -11.50 -2.27
C ALA A 4 10.69 -10.96 -1.01
N GLU A 5 12.02 -11.15 -0.91
CA GLU A 5 12.83 -10.59 0.18
C GLU A 5 12.86 -9.06 0.18
N LEU A 6 12.75 -8.42 -0.99
CA LEU A 6 12.68 -6.96 -1.12
C LEU A 6 11.33 -6.40 -0.66
N ILE A 7 10.21 -7.04 -1.02
CA ILE A 7 8.86 -6.58 -0.66
C ILE A 7 8.63 -6.70 0.85
N LEU A 8 9.18 -7.72 1.49
CA LEU A 8 9.11 -7.90 2.94
C LEU A 8 9.90 -6.84 3.72
N ARG A 9 10.83 -6.13 3.08
CA ARG A 9 11.56 -5.02 3.68
C ARG A 9 10.86 -3.73 3.34
N GLU A 10 10.74 -2.86 4.32
CA GLU A 10 10.26 -1.50 4.09
C GLU A 10 11.36 -0.59 3.53
N PRO A 11 11.00 0.47 2.81
CA PRO A 11 11.98 1.42 2.30
C PRO A 11 12.61 2.19 3.47
N ALA A 12 13.94 2.27 3.50
CA ALA A 12 14.67 3.05 4.49
C ALA A 12 14.44 4.56 4.33
N ASN A 13 14.21 5.02 3.10
CA ASN A 13 13.82 6.38 2.76
C ASN A 13 12.98 6.37 1.49
N VAL A 14 12.04 7.31 1.37
CA VAL A 14 11.20 7.48 0.18
C VAL A 14 11.39 8.89 -0.36
N ASP A 15 11.77 8.96 -1.64
CA ASP A 15 11.81 10.21 -2.40
C ASP A 15 10.38 10.59 -2.82
N TRP A 16 9.70 11.33 -1.95
CA TRP A 16 8.30 11.72 -2.16
C TRP A 16 8.10 12.68 -3.33
N ASP A 17 9.11 13.50 -3.65
CA ASP A 17 9.05 14.39 -4.82
C ASP A 17 9.03 13.57 -6.10
N ARG A 18 9.84 12.52 -6.19
CA ARG A 18 9.81 11.59 -7.30
C ARG A 18 8.48 10.84 -7.40
N VAL A 19 7.94 10.36 -6.28
CA VAL A 19 6.62 9.67 -6.26
C VAL A 19 5.51 10.62 -6.73
N TYR A 20 5.53 11.89 -6.31
CA TYR A 20 4.58 12.89 -6.78
C TYR A 20 4.64 13.11 -8.29
N ASN A 21 5.84 13.24 -8.85
CA ASN A 21 6.04 13.52 -10.27
C ASN A 21 5.77 12.30 -11.18
N GLU A 22 6.18 11.10 -10.76
CA GLU A 22 6.07 9.88 -11.56
C GLU A 22 4.74 9.13 -11.34
N ALA A 23 4.16 9.23 -10.14
CA ALA A 23 2.96 8.50 -9.74
C ALA A 23 2.02 9.35 -8.83
N PRO A 24 1.48 10.47 -9.32
CA PRO A 24 0.74 11.44 -8.51
C PRO A 24 -0.49 10.85 -7.78
N GLY A 25 -1.16 9.86 -8.38
CA GLY A 25 -2.27 9.15 -7.74
C GLY A 25 -1.82 8.33 -6.53
N LEU A 26 -0.67 7.65 -6.61
CA LEU A 26 -0.11 6.90 -5.49
C LEU A 26 0.39 7.82 -4.38
N PHE A 27 1.02 8.95 -4.74
CA PHE A 27 1.38 9.99 -3.78
C PHE A 27 0.16 10.48 -3.01
N THR A 28 -0.90 10.86 -3.73
CA THR A 28 -2.13 11.41 -3.12
C THR A 28 -2.75 10.39 -2.17
N LEU A 29 -2.81 9.12 -2.59
CA LEU A 29 -3.32 8.03 -1.76
C LEU A 29 -2.46 7.81 -0.50
N ALA A 30 -1.14 7.82 -0.63
CA ALA A 30 -0.23 7.68 0.51
C ALA A 30 -0.39 8.84 1.50
N MET A 31 -0.51 10.08 1.02
CA MET A 31 -0.74 11.22 1.90
C MET A 31 -2.11 11.15 2.59
N ASP A 32 -3.16 10.70 1.89
CA ASP A 32 -4.48 10.48 2.52
C ASP A 32 -4.42 9.41 3.61
N ILE A 33 -3.78 8.25 3.33
CA ILE A 33 -3.60 7.18 4.32
C ILE A 33 -2.78 7.67 5.52
N LYS A 34 -1.70 8.42 5.30
CA LYS A 34 -0.88 8.97 6.38
C LYS A 34 -1.67 9.86 7.33
N ASN A 35 -2.60 10.65 6.80
CA ASN A 35 -3.36 11.62 7.58
C ASN A 35 -4.63 11.05 8.18
N ASN A 36 -5.25 10.08 7.50
CA ASN A 36 -6.61 9.62 7.81
C ASN A 36 -6.73 8.10 8.03
N GLY A 37 -5.63 7.36 7.94
CA GLY A 37 -5.62 5.90 7.96
C GLY A 37 -6.19 5.26 6.69
N VAL A 38 -6.13 3.93 6.64
CA VAL A 38 -6.71 3.16 5.53
C VAL A 38 -8.23 3.06 5.70
N LYS A 39 -9.00 3.80 4.88
CA LYS A 39 -10.46 3.84 4.99
C LYS A 39 -11.19 2.73 4.24
N GLN A 40 -10.64 2.28 3.11
CA GLN A 40 -11.25 1.26 2.27
C GLN A 40 -10.48 -0.07 2.42
N PRO A 41 -11.19 -1.20 2.55
CA PRO A 41 -10.53 -2.49 2.71
C PRO A 41 -9.76 -2.89 1.44
N ILE A 42 -8.78 -3.78 1.61
CA ILE A 42 -8.25 -4.60 0.53
C ILE A 42 -9.25 -5.72 0.27
N ILE A 43 -9.66 -5.89 -0.99
CA ILE A 43 -10.60 -6.95 -1.36
C ILE A 43 -9.81 -8.18 -1.77
N LEU A 44 -10.11 -9.30 -1.13
CA LEU A 44 -9.50 -10.59 -1.40
C LEU A 44 -10.49 -11.51 -2.11
N ASP A 45 -10.00 -12.33 -3.04
CA ASP A 45 -10.76 -13.45 -3.57
C ASP A 45 -10.87 -14.59 -2.54
N LYS A 46 -11.62 -15.65 -2.89
CA LYS A 46 -11.81 -16.84 -2.05
C LYS A 46 -10.52 -17.59 -1.69
N ASP A 47 -9.45 -17.40 -2.46
CA ASP A 47 -8.14 -18.03 -2.23
C ASP A 47 -7.21 -17.09 -1.41
N GLY A 48 -7.72 -15.92 -0.98
CA GLY A 48 -6.98 -14.91 -0.23
C GLY A 48 -6.07 -14.04 -1.09
N LYS A 49 -6.22 -14.03 -2.42
CA LYS A 49 -5.44 -13.18 -3.33
C LYS A 49 -6.08 -11.82 -3.48
N ILE A 50 -5.26 -10.80 -3.70
CA ILE A 50 -5.73 -9.41 -3.85
C ILE A 50 -6.51 -9.28 -5.16
N GLU A 51 -7.79 -8.96 -5.07
CA GLU A 51 -8.67 -8.63 -6.20
C GLU A 51 -8.76 -7.10 -6.40
N ASP A 52 -8.77 -6.32 -5.31
CA ASP A 52 -8.73 -4.86 -5.32
C ASP A 52 -7.90 -4.28 -4.17
N GLY A 53 -7.31 -3.10 -4.38
CA GLY A 53 -6.58 -2.36 -3.35
C GLY A 53 -5.06 -2.44 -3.43
N ILE A 54 -4.49 -2.94 -4.54
CA ILE A 54 -3.03 -3.07 -4.69
C ILE A 54 -2.28 -1.73 -4.49
N HIS A 55 -2.85 -0.60 -4.95
CA HIS A 55 -2.27 0.71 -4.71
C HIS A 55 -2.27 1.11 -3.22
N ARG A 56 -3.28 0.67 -2.44
CA ARG A 56 -3.31 0.90 -0.98
C ARG A 56 -2.19 0.13 -0.29
N ILE A 57 -1.90 -1.10 -0.74
CA ILE A 57 -0.77 -1.89 -0.24
C ILE A 57 0.56 -1.18 -0.51
N PHE A 58 0.79 -0.72 -1.75
CA PHE A 58 2.01 0.01 -2.08
C PHE A 58 2.13 1.33 -1.33
N ALA A 59 1.03 2.07 -1.16
CA ALA A 59 1.01 3.29 -0.37
C ALA A 59 1.40 3.00 1.10
N CYS A 60 0.82 1.96 1.71
CA CYS A 60 1.17 1.54 3.07
C CYS A 60 2.64 1.11 3.17
N TRP A 61 3.15 0.36 2.19
CA TRP A 61 4.55 -0.06 2.14
C TRP A 61 5.51 1.14 2.05
N LEU A 62 5.22 2.13 1.19
CA LEU A 62 5.99 3.37 1.09
C LEU A 62 5.98 4.17 2.40
N LEU A 63 4.87 4.12 3.14
CA LEU A 63 4.74 4.79 4.44
C LEU A 63 5.39 3.99 5.60
N SER A 64 5.90 2.78 5.36
CA SER A 64 6.32 1.87 6.43
C SER A 64 5.21 1.65 7.47
N TRP A 65 3.96 1.56 6.98
CA TRP A 65 2.75 1.50 7.80
C TRP A 65 2.76 0.28 8.73
N LYS A 66 2.42 0.48 10.01
CA LYS A 66 2.53 -0.56 11.05
C LYS A 66 1.20 -1.06 11.60
N ASP A 67 0.12 -0.33 11.35
CA ASP A 67 -1.21 -0.71 11.83
C ASP A 67 -1.85 -1.73 10.88
N ASP A 68 -2.84 -2.44 11.40
CA ASP A 68 -3.61 -3.39 10.61
C ASP A 68 -4.29 -2.70 9.41
N ILE A 69 -4.24 -3.37 8.26
CA ILE A 69 -4.92 -2.93 7.05
C ILE A 69 -6.26 -3.67 6.98
N PRO A 70 -7.40 -2.97 6.88
CA PRO A 70 -8.70 -3.62 6.77
C PRO A 70 -8.77 -4.48 5.49
N THR A 71 -9.32 -5.69 5.60
CA THR A 71 -9.49 -6.63 4.49
C THR A 71 -10.91 -7.17 4.44
N GLU A 72 -11.43 -7.44 3.25
CA GLU A 72 -12.75 -8.05 3.02
C GLU A 72 -12.63 -9.17 2.00
N VAL A 73 -13.25 -10.33 2.26
CA VAL A 73 -13.28 -11.45 1.31
C VAL A 73 -14.54 -11.36 0.46
N LYS A 74 -14.37 -11.33 -0.85
CA LYS A 74 -15.48 -11.35 -1.80
C LYS A 74 -16.03 -12.77 -1.89
N GLY A 75 -17.30 -12.93 -1.51
CA GLY A 75 -18.05 -14.19 -1.52
C GLY A 75 -18.37 -14.72 -2.92
#